data_AF-A0A8S9LLF4-F1
#
_entry.id   AF-A0A8S9LLF4-F1
#
_cell.length_a   1.000
_cell.length_b   1.000
_cell.length_c   1.000
_cell.angle_alpha   90.00
_cell.angle_beta   90.00
_cell.angle_gamma   90.00
#
_symmetry.space_group_name_H-M   'P 1'
#
loop_
_entity.id
_entity.type
_entity.pdbx_description
1 polymer ?
#
loop_
_entity_poly.entity_id
_entity_poly.type
_entity_poly.pdbx_seq_one_letter_code
_entity_poly.pdbx_strand_id
1 'polypeptide(L)'
;MVSLRFLLCFLFVSSVYATIVSHDGRAITIDGHRRVLLSGSIHYPRSTPEMWPDLIKKGKEGGLDAIETYVFWNAHEPTRRQYDFSGKLDLIRFLKTIQDEGLYGVLRIGPYACTAWVNGNNIGRYWPAFISSENGCDAKCNYRGAYHAEKCLTNCGEPTQRWYHVPRSFLNAEGDNTLVLFEEMGGNPSLVSFQTIRVGSVCANVYEKKIIELSCVRKPISAIKFASFGNPNGNCGSFEKGTCESSKNTVDILTQECVGKEKCSIDVSTEKFGAPDCSGAPRRLAVEAIC
;
A
#
# COMPACT_ATOMS: atom_id res chain seq x y z
N MET A 1 -42.75 33.32 61.25
CA MET A 1 -41.44 32.65 61.09
C MET A 1 -41.18 32.45 59.61
N VAL A 2 -40.31 33.27 59.01
CA VAL A 2 -39.92 33.17 57.60
C VAL A 2 -38.83 32.11 57.49
N SER A 3 -39.07 31.05 56.72
CA SER A 3 -38.09 30.00 56.45
C SER A 3 -37.17 30.47 55.31
N LEU A 4 -35.93 30.84 55.66
CA LEU A 4 -34.90 31.24 54.72
C LEU A 4 -34.24 29.99 54.13
N ARG A 5 -34.60 29.59 52.92
CA ARG A 5 -33.89 28.55 52.16
C ARG A 5 -32.67 29.17 51.48
N PHE A 6 -31.48 28.87 52.01
CA PHE A 6 -30.22 29.14 51.32
C PHE A 6 -30.06 28.15 50.16
N LEU A 7 -30.14 28.64 48.92
CA LEU A 7 -29.79 27.88 47.72
C LEU A 7 -28.28 28.07 47.48
N LEU A 8 -27.46 27.06 47.82
CA LEU A 8 -26.04 27.06 47.43
C LEU A 8 -25.95 26.79 45.93
N CYS A 9 -25.69 27.83 45.15
CA CYS A 9 -25.37 27.73 43.73
C CYS A 9 -23.87 27.37 43.62
N PHE A 10 -23.54 26.09 43.43
CA PHE A 10 -22.18 25.67 43.11
C PHE A 10 -21.86 26.11 41.68
N LEU A 11 -21.10 27.19 41.54
CA LEU A 11 -20.46 27.56 40.29
C LEU A 11 -19.40 26.50 39.96
N PHE A 12 -19.72 25.55 39.08
CA PHE A 12 -18.73 24.67 38.47
C PHE A 12 -17.84 25.52 37.55
N VAL A 13 -16.71 25.98 38.07
CA VAL A 13 -15.61 26.49 37.25
C VAL A 13 -15.00 25.28 36.57
N SER A 14 -15.38 25.00 35.33
CA SER A 14 -14.72 24.02 34.48
C SER A 14 -13.30 24.52 34.18
N SER A 15 -12.31 24.02 34.92
CA SER A 15 -10.90 24.27 34.64
C SER A 15 -10.54 23.56 33.32
N VAL A 16 -10.20 24.36 32.31
CA VAL A 16 -9.66 23.81 31.06
C VAL A 16 -8.22 23.41 31.31
N TYR A 17 -7.99 22.12 31.58
CA TYR A 17 -6.65 21.55 31.62
C TYR A 17 -6.21 21.23 30.19
N ALA A 18 -5.17 21.91 29.72
CA ALA A 18 -4.47 21.52 28.51
C ALA A 18 -3.31 20.59 28.89
N THR A 19 -3.21 19.45 28.20
CA THR A 19 -2.05 18.56 28.33
C THR A 19 -0.80 19.26 27.81
N ILE A 20 0.22 19.38 28.65
CA ILE A 20 1.48 20.03 28.26
C ILE A 20 2.41 18.96 27.67
N VAL A 21 2.63 19.04 26.36
CA VAL A 21 3.60 18.18 25.66
C VAL A 21 4.88 18.98 25.42
N SER A 22 5.99 18.48 25.93
CA SER A 22 7.32 19.05 25.74
C SER A 22 8.34 17.93 25.53
N HIS A 23 9.62 18.24 25.51
CA HIS A 23 10.69 17.27 25.47
C HIS A 23 11.92 17.83 26.16
N ASP A 24 12.80 16.93 26.58
CA ASP A 24 14.19 17.28 26.88
C ASP A 24 15.12 16.56 25.91
N GLY A 25 16.44 16.66 26.12
CA GLY A 25 17.43 16.00 25.25
C GLY A 25 17.41 14.47 25.29
N ARG A 26 16.50 13.84 26.03
CA ARG A 26 16.42 12.37 26.18
C ARG A 26 15.02 11.80 26.00
N ALA A 27 13.96 12.56 26.26
CA ALA A 27 12.58 12.04 26.19
C ALA A 27 11.54 13.11 25.91
N ILE A 28 10.38 12.67 25.39
CA ILE A 28 9.14 13.45 25.41
C ILE A 28 8.64 13.53 26.86
N THR A 29 8.12 14.69 27.24
CA THR A 29 7.47 14.91 28.53
C THR A 29 6.00 15.25 28.32
N ILE A 30 5.12 14.61 29.09
CA ILE A 30 3.68 14.89 29.11
C ILE A 30 3.31 15.26 30.54
N ASP A 31 2.79 16.47 30.72
CA ASP A 31 2.48 17.07 32.02
C ASP A 31 3.68 17.02 32.99
N GLY A 32 4.87 17.30 32.45
CA GLY A 32 6.14 17.29 33.19
C GLY A 32 6.74 15.90 33.44
N HIS A 33 6.06 14.82 33.08
CA HIS A 33 6.56 13.45 33.25
C HIS A 33 7.20 12.93 31.97
N ARG A 34 8.45 12.45 32.06
CA ARG A 34 9.12 11.75 30.94
C ARG A 34 8.37 10.47 30.58
N ARG A 35 8.11 10.27 29.29
CA ARG A 35 7.43 9.09 28.76
C ARG A 35 8.19 8.54 27.55
N VAL A 36 8.19 7.22 27.41
CA VAL A 36 8.43 6.54 26.14
C VAL A 36 7.05 6.25 25.59
N LEU A 37 6.73 6.79 24.42
CA LEU A 37 5.43 6.56 23.78
C LEU A 37 5.54 5.39 22.81
N LEU A 38 4.75 4.35 23.05
CA LEU A 38 4.56 3.26 22.10
C LEU A 38 3.33 3.56 21.25
N SER A 39 3.56 3.83 19.96
CA SER A 39 2.51 4.17 19.01
C SER A 39 2.25 3.03 18.03
N GLY A 40 0.99 2.81 17.68
CA GLY A 40 0.57 1.89 16.62
C GLY A 40 -0.28 2.60 15.57
N SER A 41 -0.02 2.30 14.30
CA SER A 41 -0.77 2.93 13.19
C SER A 41 -2.11 2.24 12.94
N ILE A 42 -3.21 2.98 13.01
CA ILE A 42 -4.56 2.56 12.57
C ILE A 42 -5.11 3.64 11.65
N HIS A 43 -5.33 3.31 10.38
CA HIS A 43 -5.88 4.24 9.39
C HIS A 43 -7.41 4.10 9.33
N TYR A 44 -8.13 5.03 9.95
CA TYR A 44 -9.58 4.96 10.11
C TYR A 44 -10.38 4.69 8.82
N PRO A 45 -10.04 5.23 7.62
CA PRO A 45 -10.82 4.97 6.41
C PRO A 45 -10.64 3.55 5.83
N ARG A 46 -9.72 2.76 6.38
CA ARG A 46 -9.47 1.37 5.98
C ARG A 46 -10.27 0.35 6.80
N SER A 47 -11.05 0.80 7.78
CA SER A 47 -11.94 -0.01 8.59
C SER A 47 -13.30 0.69 8.74
N THR A 48 -14.32 -0.02 9.20
CA THR A 48 -15.64 0.60 9.42
C THR A 48 -15.68 1.31 10.77
N PRO A 49 -16.53 2.34 10.96
CA PRO A 49 -16.69 3.01 12.25
C PRO A 49 -17.02 2.10 13.42
N GLU A 50 -17.67 0.97 13.16
CA GLU A 50 -18.04 -0.05 14.15
C GLU A 50 -16.83 -0.88 14.60
N MET A 51 -15.80 -0.99 13.77
CA MET A 51 -14.57 -1.72 14.10
C MET A 51 -13.60 -0.89 14.94
N TRP A 52 -13.66 0.44 14.87
CA TRP A 52 -12.66 1.31 15.52
C TRP A 52 -12.49 1.07 17.02
N PRO A 53 -13.57 0.96 17.83
CA PRO A 53 -13.41 0.73 19.27
C PRO A 53 -12.66 -0.55 19.59
N ASP A 54 -12.99 -1.65 18.91
CA ASP A 54 -12.33 -2.95 19.10
C ASP A 54 -10.85 -2.92 18.68
N LEU A 55 -10.53 -2.29 17.54
CA LEU A 55 -9.16 -2.14 17.07
C LEU A 55 -8.30 -1.30 18.03
N ILE A 56 -8.84 -0.17 18.51
CA ILE A 56 -8.15 0.74 19.43
C ILE A 56 -7.96 0.06 20.79
N LYS A 57 -9.00 -0.62 21.30
CA LYS A 57 -8.93 -1.38 22.55
C LYS A 57 -7.86 -2.48 22.50
N LYS A 58 -7.81 -3.25 21.41
CA LYS A 58 -6.75 -4.25 21.21
C LYS A 58 -5.36 -3.61 21.14
N GLY A 59 -5.24 -2.43 20.53
CA GLY A 59 -4.01 -1.64 20.55
C GLY A 59 -3.57 -1.29 21.98
N LYS A 60 -4.49 -0.80 22.81
CA LYS A 60 -4.25 -0.53 24.23
C LYS A 60 -3.85 -1.79 25.01
N GLU A 61 -4.58 -2.88 24.84
CA GLU A 61 -4.27 -4.19 25.47
C GLU A 61 -2.90 -4.73 25.03
N GLY A 62 -2.48 -4.39 23.80
CA GLY A 62 -1.14 -4.66 23.27
C GLY A 62 -0.03 -3.75 23.84
N GLY A 63 -0.36 -2.81 24.72
CA GLY A 63 0.60 -1.92 25.39
C GLY A 63 0.92 -0.63 24.65
N LEU A 64 0.06 -0.21 23.70
CA LEU A 64 0.21 1.09 23.06
C LEU A 64 -0.24 2.22 24.00
N ASP A 65 0.49 3.33 23.97
CA ASP A 65 0.12 4.60 24.60
C ASP A 65 -0.59 5.54 23.62
N ALA A 66 -0.37 5.34 22.32
CA ALA A 66 -0.88 6.21 21.27
C ALA A 66 -1.33 5.44 20.03
N ILE A 67 -2.34 5.98 19.35
CA ILE A 67 -2.74 5.57 18.01
C ILE A 67 -2.33 6.64 17.02
N GLU A 68 -1.62 6.22 15.98
CA GLU A 68 -1.22 7.06 14.87
C GLU A 68 -2.13 6.87 13.66
N THR A 69 -2.53 7.95 13.00
CA THR A 69 -3.29 7.86 11.74
C THR A 69 -2.83 8.89 10.72
N TYR A 70 -2.85 8.51 9.45
CA TYR A 70 -2.86 9.48 8.35
C TYR A 70 -4.25 10.09 8.16
N VAL A 71 -4.29 11.32 7.64
CA VAL A 71 -5.49 11.97 7.10
C VAL A 71 -5.35 12.00 5.57
N PHE A 72 -6.28 11.36 4.86
CA PHE A 72 -6.19 11.22 3.40
C PHE A 72 -6.92 12.39 2.75
N TRP A 73 -6.19 13.44 2.40
CA TRP A 73 -6.77 14.68 1.84
C TRP A 73 -7.71 14.42 0.67
N ASN A 74 -7.30 13.57 -0.29
CA ASN A 74 -8.11 13.24 -1.46
C ASN A 74 -9.45 12.57 -1.13
N ALA A 75 -9.55 11.90 0.02
CA ALA A 75 -10.80 11.31 0.50
C ALA A 75 -11.70 12.38 1.14
N HIS A 76 -11.12 13.34 1.84
CA HIS A 76 -11.85 14.43 2.48
C HIS A 76 -12.22 15.56 1.54
N GLU A 77 -11.50 15.79 0.45
CA GLU A 77 -11.80 16.84 -0.54
C GLU A 77 -11.83 16.22 -1.95
N PRO A 78 -12.79 15.31 -2.24
CA PRO A 78 -12.87 14.64 -3.54
C PRO A 78 -13.17 15.63 -4.67
N THR A 79 -13.88 16.71 -4.36
CA THR A 79 -14.06 17.87 -5.23
C THR A 79 -13.50 19.09 -4.53
N ARG A 80 -12.75 19.92 -5.25
CA ARG A 80 -12.11 21.12 -4.70
C ARG A 80 -13.11 21.97 -3.89
N ARG A 81 -12.76 22.24 -2.64
CA ARG A 81 -13.52 22.97 -1.61
C ARG A 81 -14.85 22.32 -1.19
N GLN A 82 -15.05 21.05 -1.49
CA GLN A 82 -16.19 20.27 -1.00
C GLN A 82 -15.67 19.17 -0.09
N TYR A 83 -15.93 19.31 1.21
CA TYR A 83 -15.36 18.44 2.23
C TYR A 83 -16.32 17.33 2.66
N ASP A 84 -15.81 16.11 2.79
CA ASP A 84 -16.53 14.95 3.34
C ASP A 84 -15.85 14.45 4.63
N PHE A 85 -16.62 14.49 5.73
CA PHE A 85 -16.26 13.94 7.04
C PHE A 85 -17.33 12.96 7.55
N SER A 86 -18.13 12.39 6.63
CA SER A 86 -19.22 11.48 6.97
C SER A 86 -18.77 10.01 7.01
N GLY A 87 -19.53 9.18 7.72
CA GLY A 87 -19.32 7.73 7.75
C GLY A 87 -17.91 7.34 8.20
N LYS A 88 -17.19 6.60 7.35
CA LYS A 88 -15.81 6.16 7.62
C LYS A 88 -14.76 7.28 7.51
N LEU A 89 -15.15 8.48 7.07
CA LEU A 89 -14.31 9.67 7.02
C LEU A 89 -14.51 10.58 8.25
N ASP A 90 -15.27 10.14 9.25
CA ASP A 90 -15.46 10.90 10.48
C ASP A 90 -14.21 10.85 11.39
N LEU A 91 -13.26 11.73 11.07
CA LEU A 91 -12.01 11.87 11.83
C LEU A 91 -12.28 12.23 13.30
N ILE A 92 -13.29 13.06 13.56
CA ILE A 92 -13.57 13.53 14.93
C ILE A 92 -14.08 12.37 15.79
N ARG A 93 -15.00 11.56 15.26
CA ARG A 93 -15.45 10.34 15.95
C ARG A 93 -14.31 9.37 16.20
N PHE A 94 -13.41 9.19 15.23
CA PHE A 94 -12.24 8.32 15.40
C PHE A 94 -11.32 8.83 16.53
N LEU A 95 -10.99 10.12 16.56
CA LEU A 95 -10.17 10.72 17.62
C LEU A 95 -10.83 10.65 18.99
N LYS A 96 -12.16 10.85 19.06
CA LYS A 96 -12.93 10.65 20.28
C LYS A 96 -12.86 9.21 20.76
N THR A 97 -12.92 8.24 19.84
CA THR A 97 -12.79 6.81 20.20
C THR A 97 -11.40 6.50 20.80
N ILE A 98 -10.34 7.12 20.28
CA ILE A 98 -8.99 7.03 20.86
C ILE A 98 -8.96 7.64 22.26
N GLN A 99 -9.58 8.81 22.43
CA GLN A 99 -9.68 9.51 23.71
C GLN A 99 -10.48 8.72 24.75
N ASP A 100 -11.59 8.09 24.35
CA ASP A 100 -12.44 7.29 25.24
C ASP A 100 -11.70 6.06 25.78
N GLU A 101 -10.79 5.49 24.99
CA GLU A 101 -9.86 4.44 25.44
C GLU A 101 -8.66 5.00 26.22
N GLY A 102 -8.55 6.31 26.41
CA GLY A 102 -7.49 6.96 27.19
C GLY A 102 -6.10 6.89 26.52
N LEU A 103 -6.05 6.73 25.21
CA LEU A 103 -4.82 6.77 24.42
C LEU A 103 -4.57 8.18 23.85
N TYR A 104 -3.32 8.47 23.50
CA TYR A 104 -2.99 9.68 22.73
C TYR A 104 -3.25 9.47 21.23
N GLY A 105 -3.60 10.55 20.53
CA GLY A 105 -3.73 10.55 19.06
C GLY A 105 -2.55 11.24 18.39
N VAL A 106 -1.84 10.55 17.50
CA VAL A 106 -0.79 11.13 16.64
C VAL A 106 -1.35 11.32 15.24
N LEU A 107 -1.67 12.56 14.86
CA LEU A 107 -2.17 12.87 13.52
C LEU A 107 -1.03 13.17 12.56
N ARG A 108 -1.01 12.42 11.44
CA ARG A 108 -0.20 12.72 10.26
C ARG A 108 -1.10 13.30 9.18
N ILE A 109 -1.20 14.62 9.12
CA ILE A 109 -2.24 15.31 8.34
C ILE A 109 -1.97 15.29 6.81
N GLY A 110 -0.75 14.97 6.38
CA GLY A 110 -0.38 14.96 4.97
C GLY A 110 0.27 16.28 4.52
N PRO A 111 0.10 16.72 3.26
CA PRO A 111 -0.98 16.35 2.33
C PRO A 111 -0.76 15.00 1.60
N TYR A 112 0.47 14.47 1.61
CA TYR A 112 0.81 13.18 1.02
C TYR A 112 0.93 12.10 2.11
N ALA A 113 0.48 10.89 1.79
CA ALA A 113 0.47 9.75 2.72
C ALA A 113 1.11 8.48 2.11
N CYS A 114 1.82 8.61 0.98
CA CYS A 114 2.33 7.50 0.17
C CYS A 114 1.26 6.44 -0.13
N THR A 115 0.19 6.80 -0.87
CA THR A 115 -0.95 5.89 -1.09
C THR A 115 -1.29 5.67 -2.54
N ALA A 116 -1.78 4.47 -2.83
CA ALA A 116 -2.29 4.09 -4.13
C ALA A 116 -3.83 3.99 -4.10
N TRP A 117 -4.47 4.45 -5.17
CA TRP A 117 -5.92 4.49 -5.33
C TRP A 117 -6.33 3.97 -6.70
N VAL A 118 -7.34 3.10 -6.74
CA VAL A 118 -7.92 2.58 -7.99
C VAL A 118 -9.36 3.04 -8.08
N ASN A 119 -9.70 3.83 -9.09
CA ASN A 119 -11.03 4.39 -9.31
C ASN A 119 -11.64 5.02 -8.03
N GLY A 120 -10.84 5.79 -7.28
CA GLY A 120 -11.27 6.42 -6.03
C GLY A 120 -11.28 5.51 -4.80
N ASN A 121 -10.83 4.25 -4.90
CA ASN A 121 -10.72 3.33 -3.78
C ASN A 121 -9.27 3.18 -3.31
N ASN A 122 -8.99 3.39 -2.01
CA ASN A 122 -7.65 3.21 -1.45
C ASN A 122 -7.26 1.73 -1.43
N ILE A 123 -6.12 1.38 -2.03
CA ILE A 123 -5.60 0.00 -2.06
C ILE A 123 -4.40 -0.22 -1.14
N GLY A 124 -3.94 0.82 -0.44
CA GLY A 124 -2.84 0.70 0.51
C GLY A 124 -1.87 1.86 0.50
N ARG A 125 -0.93 1.81 1.44
CA ARG A 125 0.27 2.65 1.38
C ARG A 125 1.27 1.90 0.54
N TYR A 126 2.00 2.59 -0.33
CA TYR A 126 3.10 2.01 -1.09
C TYR A 126 4.37 2.80 -0.81
N TRP A 127 5.52 2.15 -0.92
CA TRP A 127 6.79 2.77 -0.55
C TRP A 127 7.94 2.29 -1.44
N PRO A 128 8.27 3.02 -2.50
CA PRO A 128 9.32 2.63 -3.45
C PRO A 128 10.70 3.25 -3.17
N ALA A 129 10.80 4.18 -2.22
CA ALA A 129 11.96 5.05 -2.07
C ALA A 129 13.16 4.42 -1.34
N PHE A 130 12.88 3.54 -0.36
CA PHE A 130 13.91 2.95 0.50
C PHE A 130 13.88 1.43 0.34
N ILE A 131 14.57 0.97 -0.70
CA ILE A 131 14.85 -0.44 -0.94
C ILE A 131 16.17 -0.74 -0.24
N SER A 132 16.22 -1.82 0.55
CA SER A 132 17.47 -2.27 1.14
C SER A 132 18.49 -2.53 0.04
N SER A 133 19.76 -2.17 0.27
CA SER A 133 20.85 -2.49 -0.68
C SER A 133 20.79 -3.96 -1.07
N GLU A 134 21.22 -4.32 -2.28
CA GLU A 134 21.33 -5.72 -2.72
C GLU A 134 22.22 -6.56 -1.78
N ASN A 135 23.12 -5.90 -1.04
CA ASN A 135 24.03 -6.53 -0.09
C ASN A 135 23.60 -6.27 1.37
N GLY A 136 23.95 -7.17 2.29
CA GLY A 136 23.78 -6.99 3.74
C GLY A 136 22.61 -7.77 4.38
N CYS A 137 21.85 -8.52 3.59
CA CYS A 137 20.87 -9.48 4.10
C CYS A 137 21.54 -10.81 4.41
N ASP A 138 22.19 -10.88 5.57
CA ASP A 138 22.72 -12.15 6.09
C ASP A 138 21.56 -13.00 6.64
N ALA A 139 21.54 -14.30 6.28
CA ALA A 139 20.63 -15.27 6.87
C ALA A 139 20.82 -15.40 8.40
N LYS A 140 22.01 -15.05 8.91
CA LYS A 140 22.33 -14.99 10.33
C LYS A 140 22.33 -13.54 10.81
N CYS A 141 21.21 -13.12 11.38
CA CYS A 141 21.05 -11.82 12.03
C CYS A 141 21.14 -11.95 13.57
N ASN A 142 21.73 -10.94 14.23
CA ASN A 142 21.69 -10.80 15.69
C ASN A 142 21.35 -9.36 16.09
N TYR A 143 20.17 -9.15 16.69
CA TYR A 143 19.70 -7.83 17.11
C TYR A 143 20.40 -7.28 18.37
N ARG A 144 21.13 -8.09 19.16
CA ARG A 144 21.80 -7.63 20.39
C ARG A 144 22.87 -6.56 20.11
N GLY A 145 23.04 -5.60 21.02
CA GLY A 145 24.00 -4.49 20.90
C GLY A 145 23.40 -3.21 20.33
N ALA A 146 24.24 -2.26 19.93
CA ALA A 146 23.81 -0.98 19.36
C ALA A 146 22.94 -1.18 18.09
N TYR A 147 21.96 -0.30 17.92
CA TYR A 147 21.08 -0.26 16.76
C TYR A 147 21.67 0.63 15.67
N HIS A 148 21.64 0.14 14.43
CA HIS A 148 21.91 0.87 13.19
C HIS A 148 20.83 0.47 12.17
N ALA A 149 20.46 1.36 11.25
CA ALA A 149 19.35 1.14 10.32
C ALA A 149 19.62 -0.02 9.34
N GLU A 150 20.89 -0.34 9.09
CA GLU A 150 21.35 -1.40 8.20
C GLU A 150 21.48 -2.76 8.91
N LYS A 151 21.08 -2.86 10.18
CA LYS A 151 21.21 -4.08 10.96
C LYS A 151 20.07 -5.05 10.62
N CYS A 152 20.42 -6.29 10.33
CA CYS A 152 19.46 -7.36 10.06
C CYS A 152 18.49 -7.03 8.92
N LEU A 153 19.04 -6.49 7.82
CA LEU A 153 18.26 -6.27 6.61
C LEU A 153 17.70 -7.61 6.12
N THR A 154 16.49 -7.54 5.57
CA THR A 154 15.83 -8.67 4.91
C THR A 154 15.26 -8.18 3.59
N ASN A 155 15.08 -9.09 2.63
CA ASN A 155 14.60 -8.74 1.28
C ASN A 155 15.44 -7.64 0.60
N CYS A 156 16.76 -7.80 0.63
CA CYS A 156 17.71 -6.92 -0.05
C CYS A 156 17.42 -6.83 -1.54
N GLY A 157 17.54 -5.62 -2.10
CA GLY A 157 17.18 -5.33 -3.49
C GLY A 157 15.68 -5.30 -3.78
N GLU A 158 14.83 -5.58 -2.79
CA GLU A 158 13.38 -5.72 -2.97
C GLU A 158 12.60 -4.75 -2.08
N PRO A 159 11.51 -4.14 -2.56
CA PRO A 159 10.70 -3.28 -1.71
C PRO A 159 9.94 -4.13 -0.69
N THR A 160 9.71 -3.56 0.49
CA THR A 160 9.04 -4.22 1.62
C THR A 160 7.65 -4.74 1.28
N GLN A 161 6.94 -4.07 0.37
CA GLN A 161 5.68 -4.54 -0.19
C GLN A 161 5.63 -4.34 -1.71
N ARG A 162 5.65 -5.48 -2.43
CA ARG A 162 5.57 -5.56 -3.90
C ARG A 162 4.15 -5.70 -4.43
N TRP A 163 3.31 -6.47 -3.73
CA TRP A 163 1.99 -6.87 -4.20
C TRP A 163 0.87 -6.12 -3.48
N TYR A 164 -0.01 -5.53 -4.26
CA TYR A 164 -1.22 -4.85 -3.80
C TYR A 164 -2.42 -5.55 -4.39
N HIS A 165 -3.28 -6.08 -3.52
CA HIS A 165 -4.52 -6.69 -3.97
C HIS A 165 -5.52 -5.60 -4.35
N VAL A 166 -5.99 -5.63 -5.59
CA VAL A 166 -7.08 -4.76 -6.06
C VAL A 166 -8.34 -5.60 -6.15
N PRO A 167 -9.34 -5.39 -5.28
CA PRO A 167 -10.62 -6.07 -5.36
C PRO A 167 -11.29 -5.85 -6.72
N ARG A 168 -11.92 -6.90 -7.27
CA ARG A 168 -12.66 -6.79 -8.54
C ARG A 168 -13.74 -5.70 -8.50
N SER A 169 -14.35 -5.49 -7.34
CA SER A 169 -15.37 -4.45 -7.12
C SER A 169 -14.82 -3.02 -7.22
N PHE A 170 -13.50 -2.82 -7.23
CA PHE A 170 -12.89 -1.50 -7.43
C PHE A 170 -12.61 -1.21 -8.91
N LEU A 171 -12.77 -2.20 -9.79
CA LEU A 171 -12.52 -2.07 -11.21
C LEU A 171 -13.82 -1.78 -11.98
N ASN A 172 -13.75 -0.90 -12.95
CA ASN A 172 -14.80 -0.71 -13.94
C ASN A 172 -14.82 -1.93 -14.86
N ALA A 173 -16.01 -2.56 -15.01
CA ALA A 173 -16.18 -3.73 -15.86
C ALA A 173 -16.08 -3.38 -17.35
N GLU A 174 -16.48 -2.16 -17.70
CA GLU A 174 -16.43 -1.60 -19.05
C GLU A 174 -15.66 -0.27 -19.00
N GLY A 175 -14.79 -0.05 -19.99
CA GLY A 175 -13.98 1.16 -20.09
C GLY A 175 -12.69 1.13 -19.26
N ASP A 176 -12.13 2.33 -19.07
CA ASP A 176 -10.81 2.49 -18.49
C ASP A 176 -10.84 2.49 -16.95
N ASN A 177 -9.73 2.02 -16.37
CA ASN A 177 -9.48 2.06 -14.94
C ASN A 177 -8.34 3.06 -14.67
N THR A 178 -8.49 3.90 -13.64
CA THR A 178 -7.49 4.90 -13.26
C THR A 178 -6.77 4.49 -11.97
N LEU A 179 -5.45 4.40 -12.04
CA LEU A 179 -4.56 4.29 -10.87
C LEU A 179 -3.96 5.65 -10.55
N VAL A 180 -4.16 6.12 -9.31
CA VAL A 180 -3.53 7.34 -8.79
C VAL A 180 -2.52 6.95 -7.71
N LEU A 181 -1.28 7.40 -7.88
CA LEU A 181 -0.16 7.14 -6.98
C LEU A 181 0.30 8.47 -6.36
N PHE A 182 0.11 8.61 -5.05
CA PHE A 182 0.63 9.75 -4.30
C PHE A 182 2.01 9.39 -3.77
N GLU A 183 3.06 9.80 -4.48
CA GLU A 183 4.46 9.62 -4.05
C GLU A 183 4.91 10.80 -3.19
N GLU A 184 5.62 10.53 -2.08
CA GLU A 184 6.17 11.58 -1.22
C GLU A 184 7.65 11.87 -1.54
N MET A 185 8.45 10.85 -1.82
CA MET A 185 9.91 11.02 -2.01
C MET A 185 10.51 9.97 -2.94
N GLY A 186 11.25 10.40 -3.97
CA GLY A 186 12.30 9.60 -4.64
C GLY A 186 11.88 8.35 -5.43
N GLY A 187 10.63 7.90 -5.32
CA GLY A 187 10.10 6.77 -6.07
C GLY A 187 10.01 7.03 -7.57
N ASN A 188 10.04 5.95 -8.36
CA ASN A 188 9.69 5.99 -9.78
C ASN A 188 8.39 5.19 -10.04
N PRO A 189 7.22 5.85 -10.05
CA PRO A 189 5.94 5.21 -10.31
C PRO A 189 5.84 4.49 -11.65
N SER A 190 6.70 4.81 -12.63
CA SER A 190 6.71 4.14 -13.95
C SER A 190 7.22 2.69 -13.92
N LEU A 191 7.64 2.19 -12.76
CA LEU A 191 8.01 0.79 -12.56
C LEU A 191 6.82 -0.08 -12.11
N VAL A 192 5.66 0.51 -11.84
CA VAL A 192 4.46 -0.23 -11.45
C VAL A 192 3.97 -1.09 -12.62
N SER A 193 3.74 -2.38 -12.35
CA SER A 193 3.20 -3.35 -13.31
C SER A 193 1.89 -3.93 -12.79
N PHE A 194 1.07 -4.45 -13.70
CA PHE A 194 -0.23 -5.03 -13.39
C PHE A 194 -0.26 -6.50 -13.78
N GLN A 195 -0.79 -7.33 -12.88
CA GLN A 195 -1.02 -8.75 -13.11
C GLN A 195 -2.50 -9.06 -12.88
N THR A 196 -3.13 -9.70 -13.86
CA THR A 196 -4.52 -10.16 -13.73
C THR A 196 -4.54 -11.64 -13.37
N ILE A 197 -5.12 -11.97 -12.23
CA ILE A 197 -5.27 -13.35 -11.75
C ILE A 197 -6.70 -13.83 -11.99
N ARG A 198 -6.85 -14.92 -12.74
CA ARG A 198 -8.09 -15.66 -12.94
C ARG A 198 -7.99 -17.03 -12.29
N VAL A 199 -9.12 -17.72 -12.13
CA VAL A 199 -9.11 -19.09 -11.60
C VAL A 199 -8.40 -19.98 -12.63
N GLY A 200 -7.21 -20.49 -12.28
CA GLY A 200 -6.41 -21.36 -13.15
C GLY A 200 -5.55 -20.66 -14.21
N SER A 201 -5.49 -19.32 -14.25
CA SER A 201 -4.56 -18.63 -15.15
C SER A 201 -4.10 -17.28 -14.63
N VAL A 202 -2.90 -16.89 -15.05
CA VAL A 202 -2.29 -15.60 -14.74
C VAL A 202 -1.88 -14.90 -16.03
N CYS A 203 -2.21 -13.62 -16.14
CA CYS A 203 -1.87 -12.79 -17.29
C CYS A 203 -1.01 -11.61 -16.88
N ALA A 204 -0.03 -11.29 -17.72
CA ALA A 204 0.80 -10.11 -17.57
C ALA A 204 1.00 -9.41 -18.93
N ASN A 205 1.04 -8.09 -18.92
CA ASN A 205 1.29 -7.25 -20.09
C ASN A 205 2.26 -6.15 -19.71
N VAL A 206 3.47 -6.19 -20.26
CA VAL A 206 4.60 -5.38 -19.80
C VAL A 206 5.36 -4.81 -20.99
N TYR A 207 5.71 -3.52 -20.93
CA TYR A 207 6.48 -2.84 -21.97
C TYR A 207 7.93 -3.32 -22.02
N GLU A 208 8.58 -3.14 -23.18
CA GLU A 208 10.02 -3.37 -23.36
C GLU A 208 10.86 -2.63 -22.29
N LYS A 209 12.00 -3.23 -21.91
CA LYS A 209 12.94 -2.75 -20.88
C LYS A 209 12.37 -2.78 -19.46
N LYS A 210 11.37 -3.61 -19.23
CA LYS A 210 10.80 -3.90 -17.91
C LYS A 210 10.89 -5.40 -17.64
N ILE A 211 10.70 -5.79 -16.39
CA ILE A 211 10.65 -7.19 -15.97
C ILE A 211 9.20 -7.65 -16.00
N ILE A 212 8.92 -8.76 -16.69
CA ILE A 212 7.64 -9.46 -16.57
C ILE A 212 7.71 -10.45 -15.42
N GLU A 213 6.71 -10.44 -14.56
CA GLU A 213 6.60 -11.38 -13.44
C GLU A 213 5.30 -12.18 -13.54
N LEU A 214 5.43 -13.50 -13.53
CA LEU A 214 4.34 -14.46 -13.51
C LEU A 214 4.37 -15.19 -12.17
N SER A 215 3.22 -15.25 -11.49
CA SER A 215 3.13 -15.89 -10.17
C SER A 215 1.81 -16.64 -10.05
N CYS A 216 1.90 -17.96 -9.90
CA CYS A 216 0.77 -18.83 -9.60
C CYS A 216 0.73 -19.10 -8.08
N VAL A 217 -0.33 -18.66 -7.42
CA VAL A 217 -0.42 -18.75 -5.95
C VAL A 217 -0.62 -20.22 -5.53
N ARG A 218 0.39 -20.80 -4.85
CA ARG A 218 0.41 -22.19 -4.32
C ARG A 218 0.37 -23.30 -5.37
N LYS A 219 0.68 -22.98 -6.63
CA LYS A 219 0.76 -23.95 -7.73
C LYS A 219 1.89 -23.54 -8.67
N PRO A 220 2.59 -24.50 -9.30
CA PRO A 220 3.51 -24.18 -10.38
C PRO A 220 2.75 -23.72 -11.63
N ILE A 221 3.41 -22.91 -12.46
CA ILE A 221 2.96 -22.61 -13.81
C ILE A 221 3.01 -23.93 -14.61
N SER A 222 1.85 -24.38 -15.09
CA SER A 222 1.71 -25.66 -15.78
C SER A 222 1.94 -25.56 -17.28
N ALA A 223 1.57 -24.43 -17.90
CA ALA A 223 1.75 -24.18 -19.33
C ALA A 223 1.70 -22.68 -19.65
N ILE A 224 2.23 -22.30 -20.81
CA ILE A 224 2.03 -20.99 -21.42
C ILE A 224 0.97 -21.12 -22.50
N LYS A 225 -0.21 -20.52 -22.29
CA LYS A 225 -1.33 -20.58 -23.24
C LYS A 225 -1.14 -19.59 -24.38
N PHE A 226 -0.62 -18.41 -24.10
CA PHE A 226 -0.36 -17.37 -25.09
C PHE A 226 0.88 -16.56 -24.69
N ALA A 227 1.69 -16.19 -25.69
CA ALA A 227 2.73 -15.19 -25.53
C ALA A 227 3.02 -14.49 -26.86
N SER A 228 3.16 -13.17 -26.82
CA SER A 228 3.46 -12.34 -28.00
C SER A 228 4.30 -11.13 -27.58
N PHE A 229 5.40 -10.89 -28.31
CA PHE A 229 6.27 -9.74 -28.09
C PHE A 229 6.25 -8.84 -29.32
N GLY A 230 5.76 -7.61 -29.15
CA GLY A 230 5.54 -6.65 -30.24
C GLY A 230 4.37 -5.73 -29.91
N ASN A 231 3.27 -5.80 -30.69
CA ASN A 231 2.04 -5.05 -30.44
C ASN A 231 0.79 -5.93 -30.24
N PRO A 232 0.81 -6.92 -29.32
CA PRO A 232 -0.36 -7.78 -29.06
C PRO A 232 -1.60 -6.98 -28.69
N ASN A 233 -2.77 -7.46 -29.08
CA ASN A 233 -4.08 -6.85 -28.81
C ASN A 233 -4.93 -7.72 -27.88
N GLY A 234 -6.03 -7.16 -27.38
CA GLY A 234 -6.98 -7.87 -26.52
C GLY A 234 -6.62 -7.83 -25.03
N ASN A 235 -7.35 -8.63 -24.26
CA ASN A 235 -7.29 -8.68 -22.80
C ASN A 235 -6.95 -10.10 -22.33
N CYS A 236 -6.65 -10.25 -21.04
CA CYS A 236 -6.41 -11.56 -20.42
C CYS A 236 -7.53 -12.57 -20.76
N GLY A 237 -7.18 -13.71 -21.36
CA GLY A 237 -8.12 -14.72 -21.84
C GLY A 237 -8.51 -14.60 -23.32
N SER A 238 -8.22 -13.46 -23.96
CA SER A 238 -8.54 -13.17 -25.37
C SER A 238 -7.42 -12.36 -26.03
N PHE A 239 -6.16 -12.65 -25.69
CA PHE A 239 -5.02 -12.00 -26.32
C PHE A 239 -4.84 -12.50 -27.76
N GLU A 240 -4.51 -11.58 -28.65
CA GLU A 240 -4.24 -11.84 -30.06
C GLU A 240 -2.92 -11.21 -30.47
N LYS A 241 -2.23 -11.83 -31.43
CA LYS A 241 -1.02 -11.26 -32.02
C LYS A 241 -1.39 -10.02 -32.84
N GLY A 242 -0.57 -8.99 -32.74
CA GLY A 242 -0.74 -7.79 -33.55
C GLY A 242 0.00 -7.88 -34.90
N THR A 243 0.11 -6.74 -35.57
CA THR A 243 0.82 -6.61 -36.85
C THR A 243 2.35 -6.61 -36.72
N CYS A 244 2.85 -6.36 -35.52
CA CYS A 244 4.25 -6.38 -35.14
C CYS A 244 4.47 -7.53 -34.15
N GLU A 245 5.18 -8.56 -34.58
CA GLU A 245 5.47 -9.75 -33.79
C GLU A 245 6.93 -10.12 -33.94
N SER A 246 7.51 -10.64 -32.86
CA SER A 246 8.89 -11.09 -32.87
C SER A 246 9.11 -12.31 -33.76
N SER A 247 10.32 -12.40 -34.32
CA SER A 247 10.76 -13.54 -35.12
C SER A 247 11.04 -14.79 -34.29
N LYS A 248 11.23 -14.67 -32.96
CA LYS A 248 11.43 -15.82 -32.08
C LYS A 248 10.10 -16.35 -31.53
N ASN A 249 10.06 -17.64 -31.22
CA ASN A 249 8.89 -18.23 -30.56
C ASN A 249 8.86 -17.84 -29.07
N THR A 250 8.14 -16.76 -28.77
CA THR A 250 7.94 -16.23 -27.41
C THR A 250 7.32 -17.27 -26.47
N VAL A 251 6.45 -18.16 -26.96
CA VAL A 251 5.82 -19.21 -26.15
C VAL A 251 6.86 -20.24 -25.69
N ASP A 252 7.75 -20.68 -26.58
CA ASP A 252 8.79 -21.67 -26.25
C ASP A 252 9.78 -21.11 -25.23
N ILE A 253 10.20 -19.85 -25.41
CA ILE A 253 11.10 -19.16 -24.49
C ILE A 253 10.50 -19.14 -23.07
N LEU A 254 9.25 -18.71 -22.94
CA LEU A 254 8.58 -18.66 -21.65
C LEU A 254 8.27 -20.06 -21.09
N THR A 255 8.00 -21.03 -21.95
CA THR A 255 7.76 -22.41 -21.53
C THR A 255 9.01 -22.99 -20.89
N GLN A 256 10.17 -22.82 -21.53
CA GLN A 256 11.45 -23.30 -21.00
C GLN A 256 11.84 -22.62 -19.68
N GLU A 257 11.52 -21.35 -19.52
CA GLU A 257 11.96 -20.59 -18.35
C GLU A 257 10.98 -20.60 -17.17
N CYS A 258 9.67 -20.65 -17.43
CA CYS A 258 8.65 -20.45 -16.40
C CYS A 258 7.89 -21.71 -16.00
N VAL A 259 7.69 -22.69 -16.90
CA VAL A 259 6.90 -23.88 -16.58
C VAL A 259 7.61 -24.70 -15.51
N GLY A 260 6.83 -25.17 -14.53
CA GLY A 260 7.32 -25.90 -13.36
C GLY A 260 7.71 -25.01 -12.16
N LYS A 261 7.78 -23.68 -12.34
CA LYS A 261 8.05 -22.74 -11.25
C LYS A 261 6.76 -22.11 -10.74
N GLU A 262 6.66 -21.86 -9.43
CA GLU A 262 5.54 -21.07 -8.87
C GLU A 262 5.63 -19.58 -9.25
N LYS A 263 6.87 -19.09 -9.41
CA LYS A 263 7.19 -17.72 -9.80
C LYS A 263 8.24 -17.70 -10.90
N CYS A 264 8.06 -16.81 -11.86
CA CYS A 264 8.97 -16.60 -12.98
C CYS A 264 9.12 -15.10 -13.24
N SER A 265 10.35 -14.61 -13.25
CA SER A 265 10.67 -13.21 -13.57
C SER A 265 11.63 -13.18 -14.75
N ILE A 266 11.31 -12.39 -15.78
CA ILE A 266 12.06 -12.35 -17.03
C ILE A 266 12.22 -10.90 -17.51
N ASP A 267 13.43 -10.53 -17.91
CA ASP A 267 13.69 -9.26 -18.58
C ASP A 267 13.06 -9.23 -19.98
N VAL A 268 12.19 -8.26 -20.23
CA VAL A 268 11.56 -8.05 -21.54
C VAL A 268 12.50 -7.23 -22.42
N SER A 269 13.29 -7.93 -23.24
CA SER A 269 14.32 -7.33 -24.08
C SER A 269 14.32 -7.91 -25.49
N THR A 270 14.83 -7.13 -26.44
CA THR A 270 14.96 -7.55 -27.85
C THR A 270 16.03 -8.61 -28.06
N GLU A 271 17.04 -8.67 -27.19
CA GLU A 271 18.07 -9.71 -27.22
C GLU A 271 17.43 -11.08 -26.92
N LYS A 272 16.54 -11.10 -25.93
CA LYS A 272 15.87 -12.31 -25.48
C LYS A 272 14.77 -12.72 -26.43
N PHE A 273 13.81 -11.84 -26.68
CA PHE A 273 12.61 -12.16 -27.45
C PHE A 273 12.75 -11.91 -28.93
N GLY A 274 13.79 -11.24 -29.42
CA GLY A 274 13.94 -10.80 -30.81
C GLY A 274 13.50 -9.34 -30.98
N ALA A 275 14.02 -8.64 -32.00
CA ALA A 275 13.72 -7.24 -32.29
C ALA A 275 12.65 -7.12 -33.37
N PRO A 276 11.35 -7.14 -33.06
CA PRO A 276 10.32 -6.92 -34.05
C PRO A 276 10.36 -5.47 -34.53
N ASP A 277 10.09 -5.26 -35.83
CA ASP A 277 9.97 -3.94 -36.44
C ASP A 277 8.55 -3.42 -36.27
N CYS A 278 8.35 -2.55 -35.28
CA CYS A 278 7.06 -1.92 -35.02
C CYS A 278 6.95 -0.49 -35.56
N SER A 279 7.80 -0.08 -36.53
CA SER A 279 7.75 1.26 -37.14
C SER A 279 7.74 2.42 -36.11
N GLY A 280 8.47 2.25 -35.00
CA GLY A 280 8.57 3.23 -33.90
C GLY A 280 7.49 3.12 -32.82
N ALA A 281 6.50 2.23 -32.95
CA ALA A 281 5.52 1.98 -31.88
C ALA A 281 6.17 1.26 -30.68
N PRO A 282 5.72 1.54 -29.44
CA PRO A 282 6.27 0.91 -28.25
C PRO A 282 5.96 -0.59 -28.23
N ARG A 283 6.99 -1.40 -27.95
CA ARG A 283 6.89 -2.87 -27.86
C ARG A 283 6.44 -3.30 -26.48
N ARG A 284 5.61 -4.33 -26.42
CA ARG A 284 5.14 -4.96 -25.18
C ARG A 284 5.09 -6.49 -25.32
N LEU A 285 5.31 -7.17 -24.20
CA LEU A 285 5.14 -8.60 -24.04
C LEU A 285 3.81 -8.87 -23.32
N ALA A 286 2.89 -9.55 -24.00
CA ALA A 286 1.65 -10.06 -23.40
C ALA A 286 1.73 -11.57 -23.22
N VAL A 287 1.39 -12.06 -22.02
CA VAL A 287 1.47 -13.48 -21.66
C VAL A 287 0.20 -13.91 -20.93
N GLU A 288 -0.28 -15.11 -21.26
CA GLU A 288 -1.27 -15.86 -20.50
C GLU A 288 -0.68 -17.23 -20.13
N ALA A 289 -0.47 -17.45 -18.83
CA ALA A 289 0.06 -18.68 -18.26
C ALA A 289 -1.03 -19.41 -17.46
N ILE A 290 -0.97 -20.74 -17.45
CA ILE A 290 -1.92 -21.61 -16.74
C ILE A 290 -1.31 -22.00 -15.39
N CYS A 291 -2.14 -21.92 -14.35
CA CYS A 291 -1.91 -22.43 -13.00
C CYS A 291 -2.87 -23.62 -12.75
#